data_AF-A0AAJ2TUL4-F1
#
_entry.id   AF-A0AAJ2TUL4-F1
#
_cell.length_a   1.000
_cell.length_b   1.000
_cell.length_c   1.000
_cell.angle_alpha   90.00
_cell.angle_beta   90.00
_cell.angle_gamma   90.00
#
_symmetry.space_group_name_H-M   'P 1'
#
loop_
_entity.id
_entity.type
_entity.pdbx_description
1 polymer ?
#
loop_
_entity_poly.entity_id
_entity_poly.type
_entity_poly.pdbx_seq_one_letter_code
_entity_poly.pdbx_strand_id
1 'polypeptide(L)' 'MSTSAEHPAHDGSDLAALREEIDELKKVPEEEMVNPTPHGWEGREPTPAPTDSIGSERWEDRPSQD' A
#
# COMPACT_ATOMS: atom_id res chain seq x y z
N MET A 1 5.10 13.55 49.95
CA MET A 1 4.67 12.29 49.32
C MET A 1 3.16 12.43 49.07
N SER A 2 2.74 12.74 47.84
CA SER A 2 1.34 13.03 47.53
C SER A 2 0.57 11.78 47.11
N THR A 3 -0.51 11.51 47.86
CA THR A 3 -1.79 10.91 47.45
C THR A 3 -1.76 9.67 46.55
N SER A 4 -1.74 8.49 47.16
CA SER A 4 -2.37 7.30 46.57
C SER A 4 -3.88 7.49 46.61
N ALA A 5 -4.44 8.17 45.61
CA ALA A 5 -5.87 8.14 45.38
C ALA A 5 -6.24 6.70 45.02
N GLU A 6 -7.23 6.14 45.71
CA GLU A 6 -7.86 4.87 45.37
C GLU A 6 -8.18 4.84 43.86
N HIS A 7 -7.41 4.07 43.10
CA HIS A 7 -7.81 3.74 41.74
C HIS A 7 -9.05 2.83 41.88
N PRO A 8 -10.18 3.18 41.24
CA PRO A 8 -11.29 2.24 41.16
C PRO A 8 -10.77 0.93 40.55
N ALA A 9 -11.31 -0.20 41.00
CA ALA A 9 -10.97 -1.49 40.39
C ALA A 9 -11.36 -1.46 38.91
N HIS A 10 -10.38 -1.25 38.03
CA HIS A 10 -10.57 -1.27 36.60
C HIS A 10 -10.84 -2.73 36.20
N ASP A 11 -12.09 -3.04 35.88
CA ASP A 11 -12.51 -4.36 35.37
C ASP A 11 -12.09 -4.58 33.90
N GLY A 12 -11.41 -3.60 33.31
CA GLY A 12 -10.90 -3.63 31.94
C GLY A 12 -11.99 -3.47 30.88
N SER A 13 -13.22 -3.16 31.27
CA SER A 13 -14.33 -2.88 30.34
C SER A 13 -14.10 -1.59 29.53
N ASP A 14 -13.43 -0.61 30.13
CA ASP A 14 -12.97 0.63 29.50
C ASP A 14 -11.95 0.40 28.39
N LEU A 15 -11.22 -0.72 28.44
CA LEU A 15 -10.24 -1.11 27.43
C LEU A 15 -10.83 -2.00 26.33
N ALA A 16 -12.13 -2.32 26.37
CA ALA A 16 -12.75 -3.21 25.39
C ALA A 16 -12.61 -2.69 23.96
N ALA A 17 -12.83 -1.39 23.75
CA ALA A 17 -12.65 -0.75 22.45
C ALA A 17 -11.18 -0.83 21.95
N LEU A 18 -10.22 -0.63 22.84
CA LEU A 18 -8.80 -0.74 22.50
C LEU A 18 -8.39 -2.18 22.19
N ARG A 19 -8.99 -3.18 22.85
CA ARG A 19 -8.75 -4.60 22.54
C ARG A 19 -9.30 -4.98 21.17
N GLU A 20 -10.48 -4.48 20.82
CA GLU A 20 -11.08 -4.69 19.50
C GLU A 20 -10.19 -4.11 18.39
N GLU A 21 -9.71 -2.88 18.56
CA GLU A 21 -8.79 -2.24 17.62
C GLU A 21 -7.47 -3.02 17.48
N ILE A 22 -6.88 -3.49 18.60
CA ILE A 22 -5.67 -4.32 18.59
C ILE A 22 -5.92 -5.64 17.84
N ASP A 23 -7.05 -6.29 18.08
CA ASP A 23 -7.40 -7.55 17.40
C ASP A 23 -7.66 -7.34 15.91
N GLU A 24 -8.16 -6.19 15.49
CA GLU A 24 -8.22 -5.81 14.08
C GLU A 24 -6.83 -5.63 13.46
N LEU A 25 -5.95 -4.87 14.12
CA LEU A 25 -4.58 -4.66 13.64
C LEU A 25 -3.77 -5.96 13.55
N LYS A 26 -4.00 -6.90 14.47
CA LYS A 26 -3.34 -8.22 14.45
C LYS A 26 -3.82 -9.14 13.33
N LYS A 27 -4.95 -8.84 12.69
CA LYS A 27 -5.41 -9.59 11.50
C LYS A 27 -4.62 -9.21 10.25
N VAL A 28 -3.92 -8.08 10.26
CA VAL A 28 -3.07 -7.65 9.14
C VAL A 28 -1.85 -8.58 9.08
N PRO A 29 -1.61 -9.29 7.96
CA PRO A 29 -0.47 -10.16 7.81
C PRO A 29 0.84 -9.35 7.80
N GLU A 30 1.89 -9.88 8.43
CA GLU A 30 3.20 -9.22 8.49
C GLU A 30 3.79 -8.93 7.08
N GLU A 31 3.46 -9.78 6.11
CA GLU A 31 3.87 -9.62 4.71
C GLU A 31 3.35 -8.31 4.10
N GLU A 32 2.13 -7.90 4.46
CA GLU A 32 1.50 -6.65 4.02
C GLU A 32 2.07 -5.42 4.77
N MET A 33 2.72 -5.61 5.93
CA MET A 33 3.44 -4.53 6.61
C MET A 33 4.78 -4.20 5.93
N VAL A 34 5.46 -5.22 5.37
CA VAL A 34 6.77 -5.07 4.73
C VAL A 34 6.63 -4.68 3.26
N ASN A 35 5.64 -5.23 2.58
CA ASN A 35 5.34 -4.93 1.18
C ASN A 35 3.83 -4.67 1.03
N PRO A 36 3.35 -3.50 1.47
CA PRO A 36 1.94 -3.17 1.36
C PRO A 36 1.57 -3.14 -0.11
N THR A 37 0.52 -3.87 -0.50
CA THR A 37 -0.07 -3.72 -1.82
C THR A 37 -0.59 -2.29 -1.92
N PRO A 38 0.00 -1.43 -2.78
CA PRO A 38 -0.39 -0.03 -2.80
C PRO A 38 -1.84 0.07 -3.29
N HIS A 39 -2.71 0.62 -2.45
CA HIS A 39 -4.13 0.76 -2.76
C HIS A 39 -4.33 1.49 -4.09
N GLY A 40 -5.10 0.89 -5.01
CA GLY A 40 -5.41 1.46 -6.32
C GLY A 40 -4.42 1.13 -7.44
N TRP A 41 -3.47 0.23 -7.22
CA TRP A 41 -2.56 -0.26 -8.27
C TRP A 41 -3.06 -1.53 -8.95
N GLU A 42 -3.92 -2.30 -8.27
CA GLU A 42 -4.67 -3.40 -8.86
C GLU A 42 -5.54 -2.86 -10.01
N GLY A 43 -5.13 -3.13 -11.26
CA GLY A 43 -5.82 -2.68 -12.46
C GLY A 43 -5.27 -1.41 -13.13
N ARG A 44 -4.19 -0.81 -12.60
CA ARG A 44 -3.49 0.31 -13.28
C ARG A 44 -2.41 -0.16 -14.26
N GLU A 45 -2.18 -1.48 -14.37
CA GLU A 45 -1.27 -1.99 -15.40
C GLU A 45 -1.83 -1.65 -16.78
N PRO A 46 -1.11 -0.86 -17.59
CA PRO A 46 -1.55 -0.58 -18.95
C PRO A 46 -1.52 -1.88 -19.76
N THR A 47 -2.53 -2.10 -20.60
CA THR A 47 -2.48 -3.19 -21.58
C THR A 47 -1.25 -2.98 -22.47
N PRO A 48 -0.35 -3.97 -22.60
CA PRO A 48 0.83 -3.82 -23.43
C PRO A 48 0.40 -3.58 -24.88
N ALA A 49 0.90 -2.49 -25.48
CA ALA A 49 0.71 -2.23 -26.89
C ALA A 49 1.79 -2.98 -27.70
N PRO A 50 1.44 -3.54 -28.87
CA PRO A 50 2.44 -4.07 -29.80
C PRO A 50 3.42 -2.96 -30.17
N THR A 51 4.70 -3.16 -29.88
CA THR A 51 5.78 -2.28 -30.34
C THR A 51 6.34 -2.78 -31.64
N ASP A 52 6.74 -1.85 -32.51
CA ASP A 52 7.50 -2.20 -33.70
C ASP A 52 8.80 -2.92 -33.33
N SER A 53 9.25 -3.80 -34.22
CA SER A 53 10.54 -4.47 -34.05
C SER A 53 11.67 -3.46 -34.11
N ILE A 54 12.65 -3.60 -33.21
CA ILE A 54 13.88 -2.80 -33.25
C ILE A 54 14.53 -2.94 -34.64
N GLY A 55 14.64 -1.83 -35.37
CA GLY A 55 15.18 -1.80 -36.74
C GLY A 55 14.14 -1.76 -37.88
N SER A 56 12.85 -1.62 -37.59
CA SER A 56 11.80 -1.40 -38.60
C SER A 56 11.77 0.02 -39.18
N GLU A 57 12.46 0.98 -38.56
CA GLU A 57 12.51 2.36 -39.02
C GLU A 57 13.08 2.43 -40.45
N ARG A 58 12.32 3.01 -41.37
CA ARG A 58 12.75 3.31 -42.74
C ARG A 58 13.45 4.67 -42.73
N TRP A 59 14.78 4.67 -42.77
CA TRP A 59 15.58 5.89 -42.77
C TRP A 59 15.65 6.59 -44.14
N GLU A 60 15.08 5.96 -45.18
CA GLU A 60 15.24 6.34 -46.60
C GLU A 60 14.27 7.43 -47.08
N ASP A 61 13.25 7.81 -46.29
CA ASP A 61 12.29 8.88 -46.65
C ASP A 61 12.73 10.28 -46.16
N ARG A 62 14.02 10.58 -46.15
CA ARG A 62 14.48 11.98 -46.04
C ARG A 62 14.56 12.55 -47.45
N PRO A 63 13.75 13.55 -47.83
CA PRO A 63 14.05 14.29 -49.04
C PRO A 63 15.42 14.94 -48.83
N SER A 64 16.41 14.54 -49.62
CA SER A 64 17.65 15.26 -49.76
C SER A 64 17.29 16.71 -50.05
N GLN A 65 17.51 17.62 -49.09
CA GLN A 65 17.49 19.04 -49.40
C GLN A 65 18.75 19.31 -50.22
N ASP A 66 18.57 19.39 -51.53
CA ASP A 66 19.48 20.03 -52.48
C ASP A 66 19.41 21.55 -52.31
#